data_AF-A0A8H3HN85-F1
#
_entry.id   AF-A0A8H3HN85-F1
#
_cell.length_a   1.000
_cell.length_b   1.000
_cell.length_c   1.000
_cell.angle_alpha   90.00
_cell.angle_beta   90.00
_cell.angle_gamma   90.00
#
_symmetry.space_group_name_H-M   'P 1'
#
loop_
_entity.id
_entity.type
_entity.pdbx_description
1 polymer ?
#
loop_
_entity_poly.entity_id
_entity_poly.type
_entity_poly.pdbx_seq_one_letter_code
_entity_poly.pdbx_strand_id
1 'polypeptide(L)'
;MPDDCNILAFMAKLFPELEELWLEGTPIMIEELLQATVYFPHIRRLEIGLHTLKPKSKPLSHILKGHGQHVDRDCMPKSTLALELCVIERQEDRRAFSAEDWDFIAGFLTSHWSSISIKPSPIEDLLERTFKINEKFALHSAQRAENRCRDKESA
;
A
#
# COMPACT_ATOMS: atom_id res chain seq x y z
N MET A 1 27.20 7.88 5.48
CA MET A 1 26.02 8.14 6.34
C MET A 1 25.24 6.83 6.40
N PRO A 2 24.49 6.48 7.46
CA PRO A 2 23.70 5.27 7.42
C PRO A 2 22.61 5.46 6.36
N ASP A 3 22.86 4.84 5.21
CA ASP A 3 21.96 4.76 4.07
C ASP A 3 20.68 4.00 4.49
N ASP A 4 19.53 4.51 4.06
CA ASP A 4 18.24 3.81 3.99
C ASP A 4 17.65 3.25 5.31
N CYS A 5 17.47 4.09 6.33
CA CYS A 5 16.53 3.76 7.41
C CYS A 5 15.08 3.85 6.88
N ASN A 6 14.55 2.72 6.38
CA ASN A 6 13.11 2.55 6.18
C ASN A 6 12.40 2.87 7.51
N ILE A 7 11.66 3.97 7.54
CA ILE A 7 11.07 4.49 8.78
C ILE A 7 10.01 3.55 9.35
N LEU A 8 9.30 2.82 8.50
CA LEU A 8 8.32 1.82 8.92
C LEU A 8 9.02 0.63 9.61
N ALA A 9 10.12 0.15 9.03
CA ALA A 9 10.94 -0.90 9.66
C ALA A 9 11.54 -0.45 10.99
N PHE A 10 11.94 0.82 11.10
CA PHE A 10 12.43 1.40 12.35
C PHE A 10 11.33 1.49 13.41
N MET A 11 10.14 2.02 13.05
CA MET A 11 9.01 2.12 13.98
C MET A 11 8.54 0.75 14.46
N ALA A 12 8.46 -0.25 13.57
CA ALA A 12 8.10 -1.61 13.94
C ALA A 12 9.07 -2.25 14.94
N LYS A 13 10.36 -1.94 14.85
CA LYS A 13 11.35 -2.42 15.83
C LYS A 13 11.16 -1.78 17.20
N LEU A 14 10.78 -0.51 17.25
CA LEU A 14 10.55 0.20 18.50
C LEU A 14 9.21 -0.20 19.15
N PHE A 15 8.19 -0.45 18.32
CA PHE A 15 6.83 -0.73 18.75
C PHE A 15 6.32 -2.00 18.05
N PRO A 16 6.79 -3.19 18.45
CA PRO A 16 6.41 -4.45 17.80
C PRO A 16 4.92 -4.79 17.97
N GLU A 17 4.31 -4.32 19.07
CA GLU A 17 2.89 -4.53 19.40
C GLU A 17 2.00 -3.37 18.92
N LEU A 18 2.47 -2.54 17.99
CA LEU A 18 1.74 -1.37 17.53
C LEU A 18 0.47 -1.77 16.78
N GLU A 19 -0.69 -1.37 17.31
CA GLU A 19 -1.98 -1.62 16.67
C GLU A 19 -2.42 -0.46 15.74
N GLU A 20 -2.05 0.78 16.04
CA GLU A 20 -2.44 1.96 15.23
C GLU A 20 -1.25 2.89 15.03
N LEU A 21 -1.06 3.36 13.79
CA LEU A 21 0.03 4.26 13.41
C LEU A 21 -0.48 5.36 12.49
N TRP A 22 -0.35 6.61 12.93
CA TRP A 22 -0.59 7.80 12.13
C TRP A 22 0.73 8.52 11.89
N LEU A 23 1.11 8.62 10.62
CA LEU A 23 2.28 9.38 10.21
C LEU A 23 1.84 10.60 9.39
N GLU A 24 1.19 11.53 10.09
CA GLU A 24 0.76 12.80 9.49
C GLU A 24 1.97 13.59 8.97
N GLY A 25 1.89 14.06 7.73
CA GLY A 25 2.95 14.84 7.09
C GLY A 25 4.26 14.07 6.88
N THR A 26 4.30 12.75 7.16
CA THR A 26 5.47 11.93 6.88
C THR A 26 5.32 11.30 5.50
N PRO A 27 6.14 11.75 4.54
CA PRO A 27 6.15 11.24 3.19
C PRO A 27 6.71 9.82 3.16
N ILE A 28 5.89 8.81 2.85
CA ILE A 28 6.35 7.42 2.70
C ILE A 28 6.40 7.06 1.21
N MET A 29 7.51 6.44 0.79
CA MET A 29 7.65 5.96 -0.57
C MET A 29 6.81 4.69 -0.76
N ILE A 30 6.22 4.49 -1.96
CA ILE A 30 5.36 3.32 -2.19
C ILE A 30 6.12 2.01 -1.96
N GLU A 31 7.42 1.98 -2.25
CA GLU A 31 8.28 0.82 -2.07
C GLU A 31 8.39 0.41 -0.60
N GLU A 32 8.46 1.39 0.31
CA GLU A 32 8.46 1.15 1.75
C GLU A 32 7.10 0.65 2.21
N LEU A 33 6.01 1.20 1.65
CA LEU A 33 4.65 0.77 1.95
C LEU A 33 4.38 -0.68 1.51
N LEU A 34 4.90 -1.09 0.35
CA LEU A 34 4.79 -2.48 -0.13
C LEU A 34 5.45 -3.47 0.86
N GLN A 35 6.39 -3.01 1.69
CA GLN A 35 7.04 -3.82 2.73
C GLN A 35 6.40 -3.66 4.12
N ALA A 36 5.52 -2.67 4.31
CA ALA A 36 4.90 -2.35 5.61
C ALA A 36 4.15 -3.55 6.22
N THR A 37 3.55 -4.37 5.37
CA THR A 37 2.80 -5.58 5.76
C THR A 37 3.68 -6.64 6.42
N VAL A 38 5.00 -6.60 6.17
CA VAL A 38 5.98 -7.48 6.81
C VAL A 38 6.39 -6.95 8.19
N TYR A 39 6.45 -5.62 8.35
CA TYR A 39 6.99 -5.01 9.55
C TYR A 39 6.00 -4.95 10.70
N PHE A 40 4.71 -4.79 10.42
CA PHE A 40 3.71 -4.61 11.47
C PHE A 40 2.70 -5.77 11.50
N PRO A 41 3.02 -6.88 12.17
CA PRO A 41 2.11 -8.03 12.23
C PRO A 41 0.85 -7.78 13.06
N HIS A 42 0.88 -6.81 13.98
CA HIS A 42 -0.21 -6.48 14.90
C HIS A 42 -0.94 -5.18 14.57
N ILE A 43 -0.54 -4.47 13.51
CA ILE A 43 -1.23 -3.25 13.10
C ILE A 43 -2.69 -3.60 12.79
N ARG A 44 -3.55 -2.60 12.92
CA ARG A 44 -4.98 -2.63 12.60
C ARG A 44 -5.34 -1.41 11.78
N ARG A 45 -4.69 -0.28 12.05
CA ARG A 45 -4.86 0.97 11.29
C ARG A 45 -3.51 1.60 10.97
N LEU A 46 -3.30 1.91 9.70
CA LEU A 46 -2.14 2.67 9.23
C LEU A 46 -2.62 3.86 8.42
N GLU A 47 -2.32 5.07 8.87
CA GLU A 47 -2.57 6.31 8.13
C GLU A 47 -1.25 6.95 7.70
N ILE A 48 -1.04 7.09 6.38
CA ILE A 48 0.22 7.61 5.83
C ILE A 48 0.02 8.50 4.60
N GLY A 49 0.97 9.40 4.38
CA GLY A 49 1.10 10.16 3.15
C GLY A 49 1.78 9.36 2.04
N LEU A 50 1.04 9.03 0.97
CA LEU A 50 1.54 8.29 -0.18
C LEU A 50 2.07 9.23 -1.27
N HIS A 51 3.32 8.97 -1.68
CA HIS A 51 3.94 9.63 -2.83
C HIS A 51 3.54 8.98 -4.15
N THR A 52 3.03 9.80 -5.07
CA THR A 52 2.65 9.36 -6.43
C THR A 52 3.79 9.43 -7.44
N LEU A 53 5.02 9.66 -6.97
CA LEU A 53 6.21 9.78 -7.80
C LEU A 53 7.16 8.62 -7.51
N LYS A 54 7.73 8.07 -8.58
CA LYS A 54 8.78 7.06 -8.50
C LYS A 54 10.03 7.67 -7.87
N PRO A 55 10.56 7.11 -6.77
CA PRO A 55 11.93 7.41 -6.37
C PRO A 55 12.89 6.97 -7.48
N LYS A 56 14.08 7.57 -7.51
CA LYS A 56 15.14 7.19 -8.46
C LYS A 56 15.81 5.84 -8.11
N SER A 57 15.34 5.13 -7.09
CA SER A 57 15.90 3.87 -6.62
C SER A 57 15.49 2.69 -7.52
N LYS A 58 16.06 1.50 -7.24
CA LYS A 58 16.05 0.29 -8.07
C LYS A 58 14.66 -0.06 -8.64
N PRO A 59 14.57 -0.69 -9.83
CA PRO A 59 13.30 -1.02 -10.46
C PRO A 59 12.39 -1.85 -9.54
N LEU A 60 11.07 -1.64 -9.60
CA LEU A 60 10.05 -2.37 -8.84
C LEU A 60 10.28 -3.90 -8.88
N SER A 61 10.75 -4.43 -10.00
CA SER A 61 11.13 -5.85 -10.14
C SER A 61 12.16 -6.34 -9.12
N HIS A 62 13.05 -5.48 -8.60
CA HIS A 62 14.02 -5.82 -7.56
C HIS A 62 13.43 -5.73 -6.15
N ILE A 63 12.38 -4.93 -5.93
CA ILE A 63 11.60 -4.89 -4.69
C ILE A 63 10.66 -6.10 -4.60
N LEU A 64 10.25 -6.62 -5.76
CA LEU A 64 9.28 -7.71 -5.91
C LEU A 64 9.88 -9.11 -6.08
N LYS A 65 11.22 -9.24 -6.15
CA LYS A 65 11.92 -10.54 -6.22
C LYS A 65 11.68 -11.32 -4.92
N GLY A 66 10.57 -12.04 -4.85
CA GLY A 66 10.18 -12.93 -3.76
C GLY A 66 8.71 -12.85 -3.35
N HIS A 67 8.02 -11.75 -3.64
CA HIS A 67 6.63 -11.56 -3.15
C HIS A 67 5.57 -12.08 -4.13
N GLY A 68 5.89 -12.19 -5.43
CA GLY A 68 5.00 -12.79 -6.43
C GLY A 68 4.83 -14.32 -6.28
N GLN A 69 5.67 -14.99 -5.48
CA GLN A 69 5.63 -16.43 -5.25
C GLN A 69 5.04 -16.84 -3.88
N HIS A 70 4.68 -15.88 -3.03
CA HIS A 70 4.20 -16.12 -1.67
C HIS A 70 2.88 -15.42 -1.33
N VAL A 71 2.05 -15.09 -2.33
CA VAL A 71 0.63 -14.87 -2.05
C VAL A 71 -0.05 -16.23 -2.00
N ASP A 72 0.26 -16.98 -0.95
CA ASP A 72 -0.48 -18.19 -0.60
C ASP A 72 -1.90 -17.75 -0.22
N ARG A 73 -2.87 -18.04 -1.10
CA ARG A 73 -4.26 -17.57 -0.98
C ARG A 73 -4.96 -18.14 0.25
N ASP A 74 -4.42 -19.22 0.83
CA ASP A 74 -5.09 -20.04 1.85
C ASP A 74 -4.57 -19.81 3.28
N CYS A 75 -3.48 -19.04 3.45
CA CYS A 75 -2.81 -18.91 4.76
C CYS A 75 -2.93 -17.54 5.42
N MET A 76 -3.61 -16.56 4.83
CA MET A 76 -3.71 -15.24 5.47
C MET A 76 -4.87 -15.21 6.47
N PRO A 77 -4.60 -15.04 7.78
CA PRO A 77 -5.64 -14.83 8.77
C PRO A 77 -6.49 -13.64 8.34
N LYS A 78 -7.74 -13.59 8.83
CA LYS A 78 -8.69 -12.48 8.69
C LYS A 78 -8.06 -11.18 9.21
N SER A 79 -7.18 -10.61 8.41
CA SER A 79 -6.38 -9.45 8.73
C SER A 79 -7.34 -8.27 8.71
N THR A 80 -7.75 -7.75 9.87
CA THR A 80 -8.66 -6.61 10.03
C THR A 80 -7.99 -5.27 9.71
N LEU A 81 -6.93 -5.33 8.89
CA LEU A 81 -6.05 -4.24 8.55
C LEU A 81 -6.75 -3.20 7.67
N ALA A 82 -6.87 -1.98 8.19
CA ALA A 82 -7.33 -0.80 7.47
C ALA A 82 -6.12 0.10 7.14
N LEU A 83 -5.94 0.37 5.85
CA LEU A 83 -4.96 1.33 5.34
C LEU A 83 -5.68 2.59 4.90
N GLU A 84 -5.26 3.73 5.42
CA GLU A 84 -5.76 5.03 4.99
C GLU A 84 -4.61 5.83 4.37
N LEU A 85 -4.78 6.19 3.10
CA LEU A 85 -3.77 6.86 2.30
C LEU A 85 -4.15 8.32 2.09
N CYS A 86 -3.23 9.23 2.37
CA CYS A 86 -3.33 10.62 1.94
C CYS A 86 -2.43 10.84 0.72
N VAL A 87 -2.95 11.34 -0.40
CA VAL A 87 -2.14 11.55 -1.60
C VAL A 87 -1.33 12.84 -1.46
N ILE A 88 0.01 12.72 -1.55
CA ILE A 88 0.94 13.85 -1.50
C ILE A 88 1.73 13.91 -2.81
N GLU A 89 1.58 15.01 -3.55
CA GLU A 89 2.46 15.31 -4.68
C GLU A 89 3.61 16.21 -4.23
N ARG A 90 4.82 15.87 -4.68
CA ARG A 90 5.97 16.75 -4.56
C ARG A 90 6.29 17.33 -5.92
N GLN A 91 6.56 18.63 -6.00
CA GLN A 91 7.21 19.21 -7.17
C GLN A 91 8.69 18.85 -7.15
N GLU A 92 9.02 17.62 -7.54
CA GLU A 92 10.40 17.18 -7.73
C GLU A 92 10.57 16.61 -9.15
N ASP A 93 11.80 16.65 -9.67
CA ASP A 93 12.23 16.14 -10.98
C ASP A 93 12.26 14.58 -11.00
N ARG A 94 11.14 13.99 -10.58
CA ARG A 94 10.89 12.55 -10.45
C ARG A 94 9.83 12.11 -11.45
N ARG A 95 9.91 10.85 -11.89
CA ARG A 95 8.95 10.26 -12.83
C ARG A 95 7.66 9.90 -12.09
N ALA A 96 6.51 10.08 -12.73
CA ALA A 96 5.23 9.60 -12.18
C ALA A 96 5.07 8.08 -12.38
N PHE A 97 4.22 7.45 -11.57
CA PHE A 97 3.74 6.08 -11.80
C PHE A 97 2.79 6.03 -13.01
N SER A 98 2.93 5.02 -13.85
CA SER A 98 2.02 4.73 -14.96
C SER A 98 0.73 4.07 -14.47
N ALA A 99 -0.27 3.93 -15.35
CA ALA A 99 -1.50 3.21 -15.03
C ALA A 99 -1.25 1.74 -14.67
N GLU A 100 -0.27 1.09 -15.31
CA GLU A 100 0.12 -0.30 -15.02
C GLU A 100 0.79 -0.42 -13.65
N ASP A 101 1.65 0.54 -13.28
CA ASP A 101 2.26 0.54 -11.96
C ASP A 101 1.18 0.66 -10.87
N TRP A 102 0.21 1.56 -11.07
CA TRP A 102 -0.90 1.75 -10.13
C TRP A 102 -1.80 0.52 -10.03
N ASP A 103 -2.06 -0.15 -11.14
CA ASP A 103 -2.82 -1.41 -11.15
C ASP A 103 -2.13 -2.49 -10.32
N PHE A 104 -0.81 -2.63 -10.50
CA PHE A 104 0.00 -3.54 -9.71
C PHE A 104 -0.02 -3.20 -8.20
N ILE A 105 0.21 -1.92 -7.86
CA ILE A 105 0.21 -1.44 -6.47
C ILE A 105 -1.14 -1.72 -5.81
N ALA A 106 -2.25 -1.41 -6.49
CA ALA A 106 -3.59 -1.65 -5.99
C ALA A 106 -3.84 -3.15 -5.75
N GLY A 107 -3.48 -4.01 -6.71
CA GLY A 107 -3.60 -5.46 -6.55
C GLY A 107 -2.76 -5.99 -5.36
N PHE A 108 -1.51 -5.54 -5.24
CA PHE A 108 -0.66 -5.94 -4.13
C PHE A 108 -1.24 -5.52 -2.78
N LEU A 109 -1.58 -4.25 -2.60
CA LEU A 109 -2.06 -3.77 -1.31
C LEU A 109 -3.43 -4.38 -0.95
N THR A 110 -4.37 -4.49 -1.89
CA THR A 110 -5.69 -5.12 -1.63
C THR A 110 -5.60 -6.60 -1.32
N SER A 111 -4.52 -7.29 -1.71
CA SER A 111 -4.29 -8.68 -1.31
C SER A 111 -3.86 -8.81 0.16
N HIS A 112 -3.16 -7.81 0.71
CA HIS A 112 -2.60 -7.84 2.08
C HIS A 112 -3.43 -7.07 3.12
N TRP A 113 -4.15 -6.03 2.71
CA TRP A 113 -4.98 -5.20 3.58
C TRP A 113 -6.46 -5.57 3.42
N SER A 114 -7.28 -5.50 4.49
CA SER A 114 -8.73 -5.80 4.37
C SER A 114 -9.55 -4.65 3.83
N SER A 115 -9.14 -3.42 4.14
CA SER A 115 -9.74 -2.21 3.62
C SER A 115 -8.64 -1.21 3.31
N ILE A 116 -8.83 -0.50 2.21
CA ILE A 116 -7.95 0.57 1.78
C ILE A 116 -8.85 1.74 1.44
N SER A 117 -8.66 2.86 2.12
CA SER A 117 -9.29 4.13 1.80
C SER A 117 -8.22 5.12 1.36
N ILE A 118 -8.58 6.01 0.44
CA ILE A 118 -7.74 7.15 0.09
C ILE A 118 -8.50 8.41 0.44
N LYS A 119 -7.95 9.22 1.35
CA LYS A 119 -8.51 10.52 1.69
C LYS A 119 -8.44 11.41 0.44
N PRO A 120 -9.55 12.05 0.04
CA PRO A 120 -9.52 12.97 -1.08
C PRO A 120 -8.55 14.11 -0.77
N SER A 121 -7.70 14.43 -1.74
CA SER A 121 -6.83 15.61 -1.63
C SER A 121 -7.66 16.88 -1.80
N PRO A 122 -7.46 17.92 -0.98
CA PRO A 122 -8.13 19.21 -1.20
C PRO A 122 -7.58 19.97 -2.43
N ILE A 123 -6.54 19.46 -3.07
CA ILE A 123 -5.89 20.07 -4.25
C ILE A 123 -6.55 19.51 -5.52
N GLU A 124 -7.11 20.39 -6.35
CA GLU A 124 -7.90 20.02 -7.54
C GLU A 124 -7.14 19.13 -8.53
N ASP A 125 -5.89 19.46 -8.84
CA ASP A 125 -5.02 18.66 -9.73
C ASP A 125 -4.75 17.24 -9.20
N LEU A 126 -4.87 17.04 -7.88
CA LEU A 126 -4.71 15.75 -7.23
C LEU A 126 -6.02 14.99 -7.10
N LEU A 127 -7.17 15.64 -7.25
CA LEU A 127 -8.48 14.99 -7.16
C LEU A 127 -8.66 13.95 -8.27
N GLU A 128 -8.40 14.30 -9.53
CA GLU A 128 -8.56 13.37 -10.65
C GLU A 128 -7.65 12.15 -10.51
N ARG A 129 -6.42 12.35 -10.03
CA ARG A 129 -5.47 11.26 -9.79
C ARG A 129 -5.90 10.40 -8.61
N THR A 130 -6.32 11.02 -7.51
CA THR A 130 -6.87 10.32 -6.34
C THR A 130 -8.08 9.47 -6.73
N PHE A 131 -8.94 10.00 -7.60
CA PHE A 131 -10.08 9.28 -8.15
C PHE A 131 -9.65 8.04 -8.94
N LYS A 132 -8.71 8.18 -9.90
CA LYS A 132 -8.21 7.04 -10.69
C LYS A 132 -7.55 5.97 -9.83
N ILE A 133 -6.81 6.36 -8.80
CA ILE A 133 -6.20 5.42 -7.86
C ILE A 133 -7.31 4.71 -7.07
N ASN A 134 -8.31 5.43 -6.56
CA ASN A 134 -9.48 4.84 -5.89
C ASN A 134 -10.22 3.83 -6.77
N GLU A 135 -10.41 4.11 -8.07
CA GLU A 135 -11.04 3.16 -9.01
C GLU A 135 -10.25 1.84 -9.09
N LYS A 136 -8.91 1.91 -9.14
CA LYS A 136 -8.07 0.72 -9.12
C LYS A 136 -8.24 -0.08 -7.84
N PHE A 137 -8.21 0.56 -6.68
CA PHE A 137 -8.44 -0.11 -5.40
C PHE A 137 -9.83 -0.75 -5.31
N ALA A 138 -10.87 -0.06 -5.79
CA ALA A 138 -12.23 -0.56 -5.81
C ALA A 138 -12.36 -1.80 -6.72
N LEU A 139 -11.77 -1.76 -7.92
CA LEU A 139 -11.76 -2.88 -8.87
C LEU A 139 -11.14 -4.14 -8.26
N HIS A 140 -9.93 -4.03 -7.70
CA HIS A 140 -9.23 -5.16 -7.09
C HIS A 140 -9.95 -5.68 -5.84
N SER A 141 -10.58 -4.79 -5.06
CA SER A 141 -11.39 -5.18 -3.89
C SER A 141 -12.64 -5.97 -4.28
N ALA A 142 -13.34 -5.54 -5.34
CA ALA A 142 -14.49 -6.26 -5.88
C ALA A 142 -14.10 -7.64 -6.40
N GLN A 143 -13.01 -7.73 -7.17
CA GLN A 143 -12.50 -9.01 -7.68
C GLN A 143 -12.13 -9.98 -6.54
N ARG A 144 -11.52 -9.47 -5.46
CA ARG A 144 -11.23 -10.29 -4.26
C ARG A 144 -12.52 -10.80 -3.60
N ALA A 145 -13.56 -9.98 -3.52
CA ALA A 145 -14.84 -10.38 -2.95
C ALA A 145 -15.53 -11.46 -3.79
N GLU A 146 -15.55 -11.31 -5.12
CA GLU A 146 -16.10 -12.31 -6.05
C GLU A 146 -15.40 -13.66 -5.94
N ASN A 147 -14.06 -13.67 -5.90
CA ASN A 147 -13.29 -14.91 -5.74
C ASN A 147 -13.66 -15.62 -4.43
N ARG A 148 -13.76 -14.89 -3.32
CA ARG A 148 -14.17 -15.45 -2.02
C ARG A 148 -15.58 -16.02 -2.02
N CYS A 149 -16.51 -15.44 -2.79
CA CYS A 149 -17.87 -15.97 -2.92
C CYS A 149 -17.85 -17.31 -3.67
N ARG A 150 -17.11 -17.40 -4.79
CA ARG A 150 -17.00 -18.64 -5.58
C ARG A 150 -16.33 -19.78 -4.81
N ASP A 151 -15.29 -19.47 -4.04
CA ASP A 151 -14.57 -20.46 -3.23
C ASP A 151 -15.46 -21.03 -2.12
N LYS A 152 -16.40 -20.24 -1.57
CA LYS A 152 -17.38 -20.68 -0.56
C LYS A 152 -18.53 -21.51 -1.14
N GLU A 153 -18.86 -21.32 -2.41
CA GLU A 153 -19.90 -22.10 -3.12
C GLU A 153 -19.36 -23.46 -3.58
N SER A 154 -18.03 -23.61 -3.66
CA SER A 154 -17.35 -24.82 -4.13
C SER A 154 -16.87 -25.75 -2.99
N ALA A 155 -17.07 -25.36 -1.73
CA ALA A 155 -16.67 -26.07 -0.51
C ALA A 155 -17.89 -26.61 0.25
#